data_AF-A0A519S036-F1
#
_entry.id   AF-A0A519S036-F1
#
_cell.length_a   1.000
_cell.length_b   1.000
_cell.length_c   1.000
_cell.angle_alpha   90.00
_cell.angle_beta   90.00
_cell.angle_gamma   90.00
#
_symmetry.space_group_name_H-M   'P 1'
#
loop_
_entity.id
_entity.type
_entity.pdbx_description
1 polymer ?
#
loop_
_entity_poly.entity_id
_entity_poly.type
_entity_poly.pdbx_seq_one_letter_code
_entity_poly.pdbx_strand_id
1 'polypeptide(L)'
;MNILSSHKISGVLFDIIHGAKKELVLVSPYVNLTYWKQLATTLTATRDRGVKIDFYVRHEPGNVLSKEQVEALGITPHLVANLHAKFYYNETSGLVTS
;
A
#
# COMPACT_ATOMS: atom_id res chain seq x y z
N MET A 1 9.72 -18.15 -6.80
CA MET A 1 10.00 -16.70 -6.82
C MET A 1 10.11 -16.27 -8.27
N ASN A 2 9.29 -15.31 -8.71
CA ASN A 2 9.26 -14.86 -10.11
C ASN A 2 9.73 -13.40 -10.17
N ILE A 3 10.65 -13.09 -11.08
CA ILE A 3 11.12 -11.72 -11.31
C ILE A 3 10.19 -11.06 -12.33
N LEU A 4 9.68 -9.88 -12.00
CA LEU A 4 8.74 -9.14 -12.81
C LEU A 4 9.45 -7.95 -13.48
N SER A 5 9.08 -7.67 -14.72
CA SER A 5 9.41 -6.41 -15.39
C SER A 5 8.59 -5.25 -14.81
N SER A 6 9.15 -4.05 -14.78
CA SER A 6 8.54 -2.88 -14.13
C SER A 6 7.10 -2.57 -14.58
N HIS A 7 6.79 -2.78 -15.86
CA HIS A 7 5.44 -2.54 -16.40
C HIS A 7 4.36 -3.51 -15.85
N LYS A 8 4.75 -4.61 -15.19
CA LYS A 8 3.83 -5.59 -14.58
C LYS A 8 3.55 -5.33 -13.10
N ILE A 9 4.35 -4.48 -12.45
CA ILE A 9 4.29 -4.26 -11.00
C ILE A 9 2.92 -3.73 -10.59
N SER A 10 2.38 -2.77 -11.34
CA SER A 10 1.06 -2.18 -11.04
C SER A 10 -0.05 -3.22 -11.12
N GLY A 11 -0.07 -4.04 -12.17
CA GLY A 11 -1.07 -5.11 -12.33
C GLY A 11 -1.05 -6.09 -11.16
N VAL A 12 0.15 -6.58 -10.80
CA VAL A 12 0.30 -7.51 -9.67
C VAL A 12 -0.09 -6.87 -8.34
N LEU A 13 0.21 -5.58 -8.14
CA LEU A 13 -0.25 -4.84 -6.96
C LEU A 13 -1.78 -4.79 -6.89
N PHE A 14 -2.46 -4.49 -7.99
CA PHE A 14 -3.93 -4.52 -8.04
C PHE A 14 -4.48 -5.91 -7.77
N ASP A 15 -3.88 -6.97 -8.32
CA ASP A 15 -4.31 -8.35 -8.06
C ASP A 15 -4.21 -8.71 -6.56
N ILE A 16 -3.12 -8.29 -5.90
CA ILE A 16 -2.96 -8.46 -4.45
C ILE A 16 -4.06 -7.72 -3.68
N ILE A 17 -4.36 -6.47 -4.03
CA ILE A 17 -5.39 -5.68 -3.33
C ILE A 17 -6.78 -6.26 -3.56
N HIS A 18 -7.10 -6.64 -4.80
CA HIS A 18 -8.40 -7.23 -5.15
C HIS A 18 -8.61 -8.59 -4.49
N GLY A 19 -7.55 -9.40 -4.41
CA GLY A 19 -7.56 -10.74 -3.82
C GLY A 19 -7.62 -10.78 -2.29
N ALA A 20 -7.34 -9.67 -1.61
CA ALA A 20 -7.36 -9.60 -0.14
C ALA A 20 -8.78 -9.84 0.41
N LYS A 21 -8.90 -10.74 1.40
CA LYS A 21 -10.20 -11.11 2.01
C LYS A 21 -10.30 -10.81 3.51
N LYS A 22 -9.19 -10.85 4.23
CA LYS A 22 -9.06 -10.68 5.68
C LYS A 22 -8.04 -9.59 6.00
N GLU A 23 -6.88 -9.63 5.36
CA GLU A 23 -5.78 -8.70 5.56
C GLU A 23 -5.12 -8.24 4.25
N LEU A 24 -4.66 -7.00 4.28
CA LEU A 24 -3.81 -6.40 3.27
C LEU A 24 -2.73 -5.60 3.98
N VAL A 25 -1.47 -5.90 3.67
CA VAL A 25 -0.32 -5.19 4.24
C VAL A 25 0.39 -4.44 3.13
N LEU A 26 0.57 -3.14 3.35
CA LEU A 26 1.20 -2.23 2.40
C LEU A 26 2.37 -1.55 3.09
N VAL A 27 3.57 -1.75 2.55
CA VAL A 27 4.79 -1.12 3.07
C VAL A 27 5.38 -0.29 1.95
N SER A 28 5.37 1.03 2.12
CA SER A 28 5.96 1.97 1.17
C SER A 28 6.54 3.17 1.89
N PRO A 29 7.82 3.53 1.68
CA PRO A 29 8.41 4.67 2.35
C PRO A 29 7.77 5.98 1.92
N TYR A 30 7.29 6.04 0.68
CA TYR A 30 6.68 7.23 0.09
C TYR A 30 5.34 6.87 -0.54
N VAL A 31 4.32 7.63 -0.21
CA VAL A 31 2.97 7.50 -0.76
C VAL A 31 2.61 8.83 -1.42
N ASN A 32 2.28 8.76 -2.71
CA ASN A 32 1.69 9.87 -3.46
C ASN A 32 0.52 9.38 -4.32
N LEU A 33 -0.70 9.58 -3.83
CA LEU A 33 -1.96 9.15 -4.45
C LEU A 33 -2.62 10.23 -5.31
N THR A 34 -2.05 11.44 -5.39
CA THR A 34 -2.64 12.58 -6.12
C THR A 34 -3.01 12.23 -7.56
N TYR A 35 -2.18 11.44 -8.24
CA TYR A 35 -2.40 10.99 -9.62
C TYR A 35 -2.83 9.52 -9.73
N TRP A 36 -2.96 8.81 -8.59
CA TRP A 36 -3.29 7.38 -8.53
C TRP A 36 -4.71 7.17 -7.99
N LYS A 37 -5.68 7.86 -8.61
CA LYS A 37 -7.09 7.82 -8.19
C LYS A 37 -7.65 6.41 -8.13
N GLN A 38 -7.32 5.57 -9.11
CA GLN A 38 -7.77 4.17 -9.14
C GLN A 38 -7.27 3.38 -7.93
N LEU A 39 -6.01 3.56 -7.54
CA LEU A 39 -5.47 2.87 -6.36
C LEU A 39 -6.16 3.36 -5.08
N ALA A 40 -6.36 4.67 -4.93
CA ALA A 40 -7.10 5.22 -3.79
C ALA A 40 -8.52 4.63 -3.71
N THR A 41 -9.26 4.60 -4.83
CA THR A 41 -10.60 3.99 -4.90
C THR A 41 -10.57 2.52 -4.53
N THR A 42 -9.61 1.74 -5.04
CA THR A 42 -9.50 0.31 -4.74
C THR A 42 -9.16 0.06 -3.27
N LEU A 43 -8.29 0.88 -2.65
CA LEU A 43 -7.97 0.77 -1.23
C LEU A 43 -9.18 1.10 -0.34
N THR A 44 -9.90 2.17 -0.66
CA THR A 44 -11.15 2.55 0.03
C THR A 44 -12.19 1.43 -0.07
N ALA A 45 -12.42 0.89 -1.27
CA ALA A 45 -13.35 -0.23 -1.45
C ALA A 45 -12.89 -1.50 -0.71
N THR A 46 -11.57 -1.72 -0.56
CA THR A 46 -11.03 -2.86 0.18
C THR A 46 -11.27 -2.73 1.68
N ARG A 47 -11.04 -1.53 2.23
CA ARG A 47 -11.39 -1.19 3.62
C ARG A 47 -12.89 -1.35 3.86
N ASP A 48 -13.73 -0.86 2.96
CA ASP A 48 -15.20 -0.89 3.12
C ASP A 48 -15.79 -2.30 3.10
N ARG A 49 -15.08 -3.26 2.47
CA ARG A 49 -15.40 -4.70 2.55
C ARG A 49 -15.07 -5.33 3.92
N GLY A 50 -14.45 -4.58 4.83
CA GLY A 50 -14.01 -5.07 6.15
C GLY A 50 -12.64 -5.75 6.15
N VAL A 51 -11.85 -5.61 5.07
CA VAL A 51 -10.47 -6.12 5.04
C VAL A 51 -9.62 -5.25 5.97
N LYS A 52 -8.86 -5.88 6.87
CA LYS A 52 -7.91 -5.19 7.72
C LYS A 52 -6.74 -4.69 6.89
N ILE A 53 -6.54 -3.37 6.82
CA ILE A 53 -5.41 -2.77 6.10
C ILE A 53 -4.37 -2.27 7.10
N ASP A 54 -3.19 -2.87 7.10
CA ASP A 54 -2.02 -2.36 7.81
C ASP A 54 -1.10 -1.64 6.81
N PHE A 55 -1.01 -0.30 6.93
CA PHE A 55 -0.23 0.53 6.02
C PHE A 55 0.96 1.14 6.75
N TYR A 56 2.17 0.74 6.38
CA TYR A 56 3.42 1.26 6.91
C TYR A 56 4.02 2.30 5.97
N VAL A 57 4.27 3.50 6.50
CA VAL A 57 4.95 4.58 5.79
C VAL A 57 6.13 5.09 6.57
N ARG A 58 7.06 5.75 5.88
CA ARG A 58 8.22 6.31 6.56
C ARG A 58 7.80 7.42 7.51
N HIS A 59 8.35 7.40 8.71
CA HIS A 59 8.29 8.53 9.61
C HIS A 59 9.26 9.63 9.13
N GLU A 60 8.72 10.69 8.51
CA GLU A 60 9.48 11.90 8.15
C GLU A 60 8.84 13.12 8.81
N PRO A 61 9.39 13.63 9.94
CA PRO A 61 8.81 14.77 10.66
C PRO A 61 8.68 16.04 9.80
N GLY A 62 9.56 16.22 8.81
CA GLY A 62 9.54 17.36 7.88
C GLY A 62 8.67 17.16 6.63
N ASN A 63 8.10 15.97 6.41
CA ASN A 63 7.29 15.66 5.23
C ASN A 63 6.15 14.70 5.58
N VAL A 64 4.99 15.27 5.87
CA VAL A 64 3.80 14.53 6.32
C VAL A 64 2.93 14.01 5.17
N LEU A 65 3.30 14.25 3.90
CA LEU A 65 2.46 13.91 2.74
C LEU A 65 1.99 12.45 2.75
N SER A 66 2.92 11.52 3.01
CA SER A 66 2.58 10.08 3.01
C SER A 66 1.59 9.74 4.11
N LYS A 67 1.75 10.35 5.30
CA LYS A 67 0.84 10.16 6.44
C LYS A 67 -0.55 10.69 6.08
N GLU A 68 -0.64 11.94 5.65
CA GLU A 68 -1.91 12.61 5.35
C GLU A 68 -2.69 11.90 4.26
N GLN A 69 -2.01 11.39 3.24
CA GLN A 69 -2.68 10.67 2.15
C GLN A 69 -3.20 9.29 2.57
N VAL A 70 -2.51 8.59 3.47
CA VAL A 70 -3.02 7.33 4.02
C VAL A 70 -4.20 7.59 4.96
N GLU A 71 -4.12 8.65 5.77
CA GLU A 71 -5.22 9.10 6.64
C GLU A 71 -6.46 9.52 5.83
N ALA A 72 -6.27 10.14 4.66
CA ALA A 72 -7.36 10.49 3.74
C ALA A 72 -8.10 9.25 3.17
N LEU A 73 -7.48 8.07 3.21
CA LEU A 73 -8.13 6.79 2.92
C LEU A 73 -8.87 6.21 4.14
N GLY A 74 -8.96 6.93 5.26
CA GLY A 74 -9.52 6.45 6.53
C GLY A 74 -8.72 5.28 7.12
N ILE A 75 -7.41 5.23 6.87
CA ILE A 75 -6.49 4.23 7.41
C ILE A 75 -5.49 4.96 8.30
N THR A 76 -5.26 4.45 9.51
CA THR A 76 -4.22 5.01 10.39
C THR A 76 -2.87 4.39 10.02
N PRO A 77 -1.89 5.17 9.52
CA PRO A 77 -0.60 4.64 9.11
C PRO A 77 0.29 4.27 10.30
N HIS A 78 1.05 3.19 10.16
CA HIS A 78 2.19 2.86 11.02
C HIS A 78 3.41 3.65 10.54
N LEU A 79 3.91 4.56 11.38
CA LEU A 79 5.07 5.40 11.06
C LEU A 79 6.36 4.69 11.46
N VAL A 80 7.23 4.41 10.49
CA VAL A 80 8.47 3.65 10.69
C VAL A 80 9.70 4.50 10.34
N ALA A 81 10.59 4.69 11.31
CA ALA A 81 11.85 5.39 11.09
C ALA A 81 12.74 4.62 10.10
N ASN A 82 13.43 5.35 9.21
CA ASN A 82 14.34 4.78 8.20
C ASN A 82 13.73 3.71 7.28
N LEU A 83 12.40 3.69 7.11
CA LEU A 83 11.76 2.77 6.18
C LEU A 83 12.25 3.03 4.75
N HIS A 84 12.76 2.00 4.08
CA HIS A 84 13.15 2.06 2.66
C HIS A 84 12.58 0.87 1.84
N ALA A 85 12.09 -0.16 2.53
CA ALA A 85 11.52 -1.34 1.91
C ALA A 85 10.19 -1.03 1.24
N LYS A 86 9.93 -1.70 0.12
CA LYS A 86 8.63 -1.68 -0.57
C LYS A 86 8.16 -3.10 -0.78
N PHE A 87 7.07 -3.44 -0.11
CA PHE A 87 6.42 -4.72 -0.31
C PHE A 87 4.95 -4.65 0.04
N TYR A 88 4.18 -5.51 -0.63
CA TYR A 88 2.73 -5.52 -0.57
C TYR A 88 2.29 -6.97 -0.56
N TYR A 89 1.42 -7.36 0.37
CA TYR A 89 0.93 -8.73 0.41
C TYR A 89 -0.47 -8.84 1.01
N ASN A 90 -1.12 -9.95 0.68
CA ASN A 90 -2.32 -10.46 1.33
C ASN A 90 -2.04 -11.90 1.78
N GLU A 91 -3.07 -12.66 2.13
CA GLU A 91 -2.96 -14.02 2.68
C GLU A 91 -2.37 -15.05 1.70
N THR A 92 -2.37 -14.74 0.40
CA THR A 92 -2.06 -15.71 -0.66
C THR A 92 -0.96 -15.26 -1.61
N SER A 93 -0.68 -13.95 -1.66
CA SER A 93 0.15 -13.33 -2.68
C SER A 93 0.97 -12.18 -2.11
N GLY A 94 2.19 -12.02 -2.61
CA GLY A 94 3.10 -10.96 -2.18
C GLY A 94 3.96 -10.43 -3.33
N LEU A 95 4.33 -9.16 -3.22
CA LEU A 95 5.15 -8.42 -4.15
C LEU A 95 6.23 -7.67 -3.35
N VAL A 96 7.50 -7.92 -3.67
CA VAL A 96 8.64 -7.15 -3.15
C VAL A 96 9.23 -6.36 -4.32
N THR A 97 9.48 -5.07 -4.12
CA THR A 97 9.97 -4.16 -5.16
C THR A 97 11.03 -3.20 -4.62
N SER A 98 11.80 -2.60 -5.52
CA SER A 98 12.77 -1.52 -5.25
C SER A 98 12.10 -0.17 -5.16
#